data_AF-A0A2N7XT09-F1
#
_entry.id   AF-A0A2N7XT09-F1
#
_cell.length_a   1.000
_cell.length_b   1.000
_cell.length_c   1.000
_cell.angle_alpha   90.00
_cell.angle_beta   90.00
_cell.angle_gamma   90.00
#
_symmetry.space_group_name_H-M   'P 1'
#
loop_
_entity.id
_entity.type
_entity.pdbx_description
1 polymer ?
#
loop_
_entity_poly.entity_id
_entity_poly.type
_entity_poly.pdbx_seq_one_letter_code
_entity_poly.pdbx_strand_id
1 'polypeptide(L)'
;GLLPDSHPQCAGAARSTVLKDSDVVMLIGARLNWLLSHGKGKSWGDQPKKFIQVDIEPKEMDSNVEIVAPVVGDIGSVVSAFNQA
;
A
#
# COMPACT_ATOMS: atom_id res chain seq x y z
N GLY A 1 -9.61 13.46 -1.27
CA GLY A 1 -8.61 14.54 -1.31
C GLY A 1 -7.78 14.54 -2.59
N LEU A 2 -6.96 13.50 -2.81
CA LEU A 2 -6.24 13.27 -4.08
C LEU A 2 -7.18 12.79 -5.20
N LEU A 3 -8.08 11.86 -4.87
CA LEU A 3 -9.29 11.56 -5.61
C LEU A 3 -10.51 12.09 -4.83
N PRO A 4 -11.69 12.25 -5.44
CA PRO A 4 -12.92 12.55 -4.71
C PRO A 4 -13.19 11.49 -3.62
N ASP A 5 -13.54 11.91 -2.41
CA ASP A 5 -13.78 10.96 -1.31
C ASP A 5 -15.06 10.12 -1.54
N SER A 6 -15.95 10.60 -2.40
CA SER A 6 -17.16 9.93 -2.88
C SER A 6 -16.93 9.05 -4.12
N HIS A 7 -15.68 8.90 -4.59
CA HIS A 7 -15.39 8.08 -5.77
C HIS A 7 -15.86 6.63 -5.55
N PRO A 8 -16.49 5.96 -6.54
CA PRO A 8 -17.08 4.64 -6.36
C PRO A 8 -16.07 3.54 -5.96
N GLN A 9 -14.79 3.74 -6.22
CA GLN A 9 -13.71 2.82 -5.80
C GLN A 9 -13.11 3.17 -4.43
N CYS A 10 -13.59 4.21 -3.74
CA CYS A 10 -13.11 4.60 -2.43
C CYS A 10 -13.60 3.61 -1.37
N ALA A 11 -12.68 2.82 -0.82
CA ALA A 11 -12.98 1.88 0.27
C ALA A 11 -12.87 2.50 1.69
N GLY A 12 -12.84 3.84 1.80
CA GLY A 12 -12.63 4.54 3.08
C GLY A 12 -13.65 4.16 4.16
N ALA A 13 -14.92 4.02 3.78
CA ALA A 13 -16.00 3.60 4.69
C ALA A 13 -15.88 2.14 5.17
N ALA A 14 -15.08 1.32 4.49
CA ALA A 14 -14.86 -0.10 4.78
C ALA A 14 -13.38 -0.41 5.09
N ARG A 15 -12.62 0.57 5.59
CA ARG A 15 -11.17 0.46 5.82
C ARG A 15 -10.76 -0.83 6.55
N SER A 16 -11.43 -1.16 7.65
CA SER A 16 -11.09 -2.35 8.44
C SER A 16 -11.30 -3.65 7.66
N THR A 17 -12.35 -3.72 6.84
CA THR A 17 -12.66 -4.89 6.01
C THR A 17 -11.61 -5.06 4.92
N VAL A 18 -11.30 -4.00 4.17
CA VAL A 18 -10.34 -4.11 3.06
C VAL A 18 -8.92 -4.42 3.54
N LEU A 19 -8.46 -3.85 4.66
CA LEU A 19 -7.15 -4.19 5.21
C LEU A 19 -7.07 -5.66 5.67
N LYS A 20 -8.16 -6.17 6.25
CA LYS A 20 -8.24 -7.54 6.72
C LYS A 20 -8.32 -8.54 5.57
N ASP A 21 -9.13 -8.27 4.56
CA ASP A 21 -9.54 -9.26 3.57
C ASP A 21 -8.73 -9.19 2.27
N SER A 22 -8.00 -8.11 1.99
CA SER A 22 -7.09 -8.05 0.83
C SER A 22 -6.04 -9.15 0.89
N ASP A 23 -5.61 -9.64 -0.27
CA ASP A 23 -4.49 -10.56 -0.45
C ASP A 23 -3.23 -9.82 -0.93
N VAL A 24 -3.41 -8.81 -1.79
CA VAL A 24 -2.39 -7.91 -2.31
C VAL A 24 -2.73 -6.46 -1.94
N VAL A 25 -1.72 -5.70 -1.49
CA VAL A 25 -1.86 -4.27 -1.17
C VAL A 25 -0.73 -3.49 -1.82
N MET A 26 -1.10 -2.47 -2.60
CA MET A 26 -0.17 -1.55 -3.23
C MET A 26 -0.10 -0.24 -2.44
N LEU A 27 1.10 0.09 -1.97
CA LEU A 27 1.42 1.32 -1.25
C LEU A 27 2.05 2.31 -2.24
N ILE A 28 1.46 3.50 -2.34
CA ILE A 28 1.98 4.57 -3.20
C ILE A 28 2.31 5.76 -2.32
N GLY A 29 3.61 5.99 -2.06
CA GLY A 29 4.07 7.07 -1.18
C GLY A 29 3.59 6.95 0.26
N ALA A 30 3.30 5.72 0.72
CA ALA A 30 2.78 5.44 2.04
C ALA A 30 3.66 4.42 2.76
N ARG A 31 4.05 4.72 4.01
CA ARG A 31 4.88 3.86 4.84
C ARG A 31 4.02 2.93 5.69
N LEU A 32 4.44 1.68 5.86
CA LEU A 32 3.88 0.73 6.83
C LEU A 32 4.34 1.05 8.25
N ASN A 33 4.05 2.26 8.74
CA ASN A 33 4.35 2.68 10.10
C ASN A 33 3.14 2.45 11.03
N TRP A 34 3.15 3.11 12.18
CA TRP A 34 2.10 3.02 13.20
C TRP A 34 0.69 3.35 12.69
N LEU A 35 0.54 4.23 11.69
CA LEU A 35 -0.76 4.56 11.08
C LEU A 35 -1.40 3.37 10.37
N LEU A 36 -0.55 2.47 9.86
CA LEU A 36 -0.91 1.23 9.21
C LEU A 36 -0.61 0.02 10.09
N SER A 37 -0.51 0.20 11.41
CA SER A 37 -0.24 -0.90 12.36
C SER A 37 0.97 -1.76 11.96
N HIS A 38 1.97 -1.14 11.33
CA HIS A 38 3.17 -1.82 10.83
C HIS A 38 2.91 -2.96 9.82
N GLY A 39 1.76 -2.97 9.14
CA GLY A 39 1.37 -4.09 8.27
C GLY A 39 1.03 -5.37 9.04
N LYS A 40 0.76 -5.27 10.35
CA LYS A 40 0.68 -6.41 11.29
C LYS A 40 -0.58 -6.37 12.16
N GLY A 41 -0.87 -7.51 12.77
CA GLY A 41 -1.92 -7.65 13.78
C GLY A 41 -3.33 -7.76 13.18
N LYS A 42 -4.33 -7.76 14.05
CA LYS A 42 -5.73 -8.09 13.70
C LYS A 42 -6.32 -7.21 12.60
N SER A 43 -5.85 -5.96 12.49
CA SER A 43 -6.27 -5.02 11.44
C SER A 43 -5.93 -5.51 10.03
N TRP A 44 -4.91 -6.35 9.90
CA TRP A 44 -4.46 -6.95 8.65
C TRP A 44 -4.86 -8.43 8.53
N GLY A 45 -5.75 -8.91 9.40
CA GLY A 45 -6.18 -10.31 9.39
C GLY A 45 -5.09 -11.29 9.82
N ASP A 46 -5.37 -12.58 9.64
CA ASP A 46 -4.53 -13.68 10.13
C ASP A 46 -3.53 -14.19 9.08
N GLN A 47 -3.69 -13.77 7.82
CA GLN A 47 -2.86 -14.19 6.70
C GLN A 47 -1.88 -13.07 6.31
N PRO A 48 -0.60 -13.38 6.05
CA PRO A 48 0.35 -12.43 5.51
C PRO A 48 -0.14 -11.83 4.20
N LYS A 49 0.11 -10.54 4.01
CA LYS A 49 -0.25 -9.81 2.79
C LYS A 49 0.94 -9.70 1.86
N LYS A 50 0.66 -9.65 0.57
CA LYS A 50 1.66 -9.34 -0.45
C LYS A 50 1.68 -7.84 -0.68
N PHE A 51 2.78 -7.19 -0.34
CA PHE A 51 2.94 -5.76 -0.50
C PHE A 51 3.71 -5.40 -1.78
N ILE A 52 3.14 -4.49 -2.56
CA ILE A 52 3.83 -3.73 -3.60
C ILE A 52 4.08 -2.35 -3.01
N GLN A 53 5.30 -1.82 -3.07
CA GLN A 53 5.60 -0.51 -2.49
C GLN A 53 6.33 0.38 -3.48
N VAL A 54 5.72 1.52 -3.77
CA VAL A 54 6.31 2.63 -4.54
C VAL A 54 6.77 3.69 -3.56
N ASP A 55 8.09 3.87 -3.46
CA ASP A 55 8.72 4.90 -2.65
C ASP A 55 10.02 5.38 -3.32
N ILE A 56 10.42 6.62 -3.06
CA ILE A 56 11.67 7.18 -3.56
C ILE A 56 12.85 6.77 -2.68
N GLU A 57 12.61 6.44 -1.41
CA GLU A 57 13.63 6.03 -0.45
C GLU A 57 13.81 4.49 -0.46
N PRO A 58 14.91 3.96 -1.02
CA PRO A 58 15.14 2.51 -1.07
C PRO A 58 15.25 1.87 0.31
N LYS A 59 15.67 2.61 1.35
CA LYS A 59 15.81 2.06 2.72
C LYS A 59 14.48 1.84 3.43
N GLU A 60 13.37 2.33 2.87
CA GLU A 60 12.04 2.07 3.42
C GLU A 60 11.52 0.67 3.04
N MET A 61 12.10 0.05 2.01
CA MET A 61 11.76 -1.32 1.64
C MET A 61 12.11 -2.28 2.78
N ASP A 62 11.22 -3.22 3.06
CA ASP A 62 11.34 -4.23 4.12
C ASP A 62 11.49 -3.67 5.56
N SER A 63 11.19 -2.38 5.77
CA SER A 63 11.37 -1.72 7.07
C SER A 63 10.51 -2.32 8.20
N ASN A 64 9.36 -2.91 7.85
CA ASN A 64 8.39 -3.44 8.82
C ASN A 64 7.97 -4.88 8.51
N VAL A 65 7.70 -5.17 7.24
CA VAL A 65 7.30 -6.47 6.68
C VAL A 65 7.93 -6.59 5.29
N GLU A 66 8.04 -7.82 4.78
CA GLU A 66 8.54 -8.08 3.42
C GLU A 66 7.68 -7.39 2.36
N ILE A 67 8.35 -6.73 1.41
CA ILE A 67 7.77 -6.14 0.21
C ILE A 67 8.10 -7.04 -0.98
N VAL A 68 7.10 -7.78 -1.48
CA VAL A 68 7.31 -8.77 -2.55
C VAL A 68 7.60 -8.13 -3.91
N ALA A 69 7.25 -6.85 -4.09
CA ALA A 69 7.53 -6.08 -5.30
C ALA A 69 7.92 -4.64 -4.94
N PRO A 70 9.19 -4.40 -4.58
CA PRO A 70 9.69 -3.06 -4.29
C PRO A 70 9.92 -2.29 -5.59
N VAL A 71 9.39 -1.07 -5.67
CA VAL A 71 9.50 -0.21 -6.85
C VAL A 71 10.07 1.14 -6.40
N VAL A 72 11.39 1.24 -6.48
CA VAL A 72 12.13 2.43 -6.05
C VAL A 72 12.14 3.47 -7.16
N GLY A 73 11.56 4.64 -6.90
CA GLY A 73 11.51 5.75 -7.85
C GLY A 73 10.56 6.85 -7.40
N ASP A 74 10.58 7.99 -8.09
CA ASP A 74 9.56 9.00 -7.87
C ASP A 74 8.18 8.49 -8.33
N ILE A 75 7.15 8.83 -7.56
CA ILE A 75 5.79 8.30 -7.78
C ILE A 75 5.26 8.68 -9.18
N GLY A 76 5.60 9.87 -9.68
CA GLY A 76 5.12 10.33 -10.99
C GLY A 76 5.63 9.46 -12.14
N SER A 77 6.93 9.21 -12.19
CA SER A 77 7.53 8.34 -13.21
C SER A 77 7.04 6.90 -13.10
N VAL A 78 6.97 6.36 -11.88
CA VAL A 78 6.53 4.97 -11.65
C VAL A 78 5.08 4.76 -12.08
N VAL A 79 4.16 5.63 -11.64
CA VAL A 79 2.74 5.51 -12.01
C VAL A 79 2.53 5.73 -13.51
N SER A 80 3.29 6.64 -14.13
CA SER A 80 3.28 6.82 -15.59
C SER A 80 3.70 5.53 -16.31
N ALA A 81 4.76 4.86 -15.85
CA ALA A 81 5.22 3.60 -16.42
C ALA A 81 4.21 2.45 -16.22
N PHE A 82 3.55 2.35 -15.07
CA PHE A 82 2.50 1.34 -14.84
C PHE A 82 1.31 1.48 -15.78
N ASN A 83 0.94 2.71 -16.16
CA ASN A 83 -0.17 2.96 -17.07
C ASN A 83 0.18 2.73 -18.56
N GLN A 84 1.43 2.38 -18.88
CA GLN A 84 1.88 2.10 -20.25
C GLN A 84 1.91 0.60 -20.58
N ALA A 85 1.68 -0.26 -19.60
CA ALA A 85 1.57 -1.72 -19.76
C ALA A 85 0.14 -2.12 -20.12
#